data_AF-A0A2R6WZ25-F1
#
_entry.id   AF-A0A2R6WZ25-F1
#
_cell.length_a   1.000
_cell.length_b   1.000
_cell.length_c   1.000
_cell.angle_alpha   90.00
_cell.angle_beta   90.00
_cell.angle_gamma   90.00
#
_symmetry.space_group_name_H-M   'P 1'
#
loop_
_entity.id
_entity.type
_entity.pdbx_description
1 polymer ?
#
loop_
_entity_poly.entity_id
_entity_poly.type
_entity_poly.pdbx_seq_one_letter_code
_entity_poly.pdbx_strand_id
1 'polypeptide(L)'
;MAINYGTSTLAVFLSALCILSSGCWSPVCAMELKAVKFSYYLHDDLVPPNVTAVLVAGAGGSLTGQSSLGNIIVFDSFLRKTSSNASALIGHGSGEIVTLNDPAERFITFVHDITISGYSGTI
;
A
#
# COMPACT_ATOMS: atom_id res chain seq x y z
N MET A 1 -1.08 -44.01 -60.47
CA MET A 1 -2.27 -43.29 -59.97
C MET A 1 -1.83 -42.53 -58.72
N ALA A 2 -1.57 -41.22 -58.83
CA ALA A 2 -1.14 -40.39 -57.71
C ALA A 2 -2.38 -39.85 -56.99
N ILE A 3 -2.53 -40.16 -55.70
CA ILE A 3 -3.64 -39.67 -54.88
C ILE A 3 -3.27 -38.29 -54.35
N ASN A 4 -4.01 -37.27 -54.79
CA ASN A 4 -3.80 -35.89 -54.40
C ASN A 4 -4.65 -35.60 -53.14
N TYR A 5 -4.00 -35.46 -51.98
CA TYR A 5 -4.68 -35.13 -50.73
C TYR A 5 -4.90 -33.62 -50.65
N GLY A 6 -5.97 -33.14 -51.27
CA GLY A 6 -6.44 -31.77 -51.06
C GLY A 6 -6.94 -31.63 -49.63
N THR A 7 -6.16 -30.98 -48.77
CA THR A 7 -6.60 -30.61 -47.42
C THR A 7 -7.77 -29.64 -47.56
N SER A 8 -8.96 -30.11 -47.17
CA SER A 8 -10.18 -29.30 -47.18
C SER A 8 -9.98 -28.10 -46.27
N THR A 9 -9.97 -26.90 -46.84
CA THR A 9 -9.83 -25.62 -46.12
C THR A 9 -10.90 -25.50 -45.03
N LEU A 10 -12.08 -26.06 -45.28
CA LEU A 10 -13.17 -26.17 -44.31
C LEU A 10 -12.79 -26.98 -43.07
N ALA A 11 -12.05 -28.09 -43.25
CA ALA A 11 -11.59 -28.90 -42.13
C ALA A 11 -10.57 -28.14 -41.27
N VAL A 12 -9.72 -27.33 -41.90
CA VAL A 12 -8.76 -26.44 -41.19
C VAL A 12 -9.51 -25.34 -40.42
N PHE A 13 -10.53 -24.73 -41.01
CA PHE A 13 -11.35 -23.72 -40.34
C PHE A 13 -12.15 -24.30 -39.15
N LEU A 14 -12.77 -25.48 -39.33
CA LEU A 14 -13.53 -26.13 -38.24
C LEU A 14 -12.61 -26.56 -37.09
N SER A 15 -11.42 -27.08 -37.40
CA SER A 15 -10.45 -27.45 -36.37
C SER A 15 -9.94 -26.23 -35.60
N ALA A 16 -9.64 -25.13 -36.30
CA ALA A 16 -9.27 -23.87 -35.64
C ALA A 16 -10.40 -23.33 -34.74
N LEU A 17 -11.66 -23.41 -35.20
CA LEU A 17 -12.82 -22.97 -34.42
C LEU A 17 -13.04 -23.85 -33.18
N CYS A 18 -12.89 -25.17 -33.31
CA CYS A 18 -12.95 -26.08 -32.16
C CYS A 18 -11.86 -25.77 -31.14
N ILE A 19 -10.61 -25.51 -31.58
CA ILE A 19 -9.51 -25.15 -30.68
C ILE A 19 -9.80 -23.83 -29.94
N LEU A 20 -10.29 -22.80 -30.66
CA LEU A 20 -10.64 -21.51 -30.08
C LEU A 20 -11.84 -21.58 -29.13
N SER A 21 -12.83 -22.42 -29.43
CA SER A 21 -14.00 -22.64 -28.57
C SER A 21 -13.75 -23.58 -27.38
N SER A 22 -12.70 -24.40 -27.45
CA SER A 22 -12.27 -25.30 -26.38
C SER A 22 -11.37 -24.64 -25.34
N GLY A 23 -11.06 -23.34 -25.54
CA GLY A 23 -10.48 -22.53 -24.50
C GLY A 23 -11.44 -22.51 -23.32
N CYS A 24 -11.18 -23.37 -22.31
CA CYS A 24 -11.69 -23.20 -20.97
C CYS A 24 -11.31 -21.78 -20.54
N TRP A 25 -12.21 -20.83 -20.78
CA TRP A 25 -12.22 -19.57 -20.07
C TRP A 25 -12.56 -19.95 -18.65
N SER A 26 -11.54 -20.36 -17.89
CA SER A 26 -11.61 -20.28 -16.45
C SER A 26 -12.08 -18.84 -16.20
N PRO A 27 -13.25 -18.63 -15.57
CA PRO A 27 -13.59 -17.30 -15.12
C PRO A 27 -12.37 -16.84 -14.32
N VAL A 28 -11.90 -15.62 -14.58
CA VAL A 28 -10.90 -14.97 -13.73
C VAL A 28 -11.44 -15.14 -12.31
N CYS A 29 -10.88 -16.10 -11.58
CA CYS A 29 -11.38 -16.46 -10.28
C CYS A 29 -11.17 -15.19 -9.46
N ALA A 30 -12.26 -14.59 -9.00
CA ALA A 30 -12.17 -13.51 -8.03
C ALA A 30 -11.28 -14.04 -6.92
N MET A 31 -10.05 -13.52 -6.81
CA MET A 31 -9.06 -14.03 -5.88
C MET A 31 -9.70 -13.98 -4.50
N GLU A 32 -9.79 -15.12 -3.83
CA GLU A 32 -10.24 -15.18 -2.46
C GLU A 32 -9.18 -14.48 -1.60
N LEU A 33 -9.46 -13.23 -1.22
CA LEU A 33 -8.57 -12.45 -0.39
C LEU A 33 -8.57 -13.07 1.02
N LYS A 34 -7.44 -13.64 1.42
CA LYS A 34 -7.24 -14.07 2.79
C LYS A 34 -7.06 -12.85 3.68
N ALA A 35 -7.89 -12.73 4.71
CA ALA A 35 -7.71 -11.69 5.72
C ALA A 35 -6.37 -11.86 6.45
N VAL A 36 -5.60 -10.77 6.54
CA VAL A 36 -4.31 -10.72 7.24
C VAL A 36 -4.45 -9.77 8.42
N LYS A 37 -4.08 -10.24 9.61
CA LYS A 37 -4.02 -9.40 10.81
C LYS A 37 -2.57 -9.27 11.25
N PHE A 38 -2.12 -8.04 11.42
CA PHE A 38 -0.82 -7.73 11.98
C PHE A 38 -0.93 -6.45 12.82
N SER A 39 0.10 -6.20 13.63
CA SER A 39 0.21 -5.00 14.45
C SER A 39 1.62 -4.45 14.30
N TYR A 40 1.71 -3.13 14.30
CA TYR A 40 2.95 -2.39 14.16
C TYR A 40 2.88 -1.12 15.00
N TYR A 41 4.03 -0.50 15.18
CA TYR A 41 4.21 0.72 15.94
C TYR A 41 4.87 1.75 15.02
N LEU A 42 4.26 2.92 14.88
CA LEU A 42 4.85 4.10 14.24
C LEU A 42 5.76 4.80 15.27
N HIS A 43 6.98 5.12 14.87
CA HIS A 43 7.97 5.79 15.72
C HIS A 43 8.28 7.17 15.17
N ASP A 44 7.60 8.18 15.70
CA ASP A 44 7.86 9.59 15.40
C ASP A 44 8.90 10.17 16.38
N ASP A 45 9.89 10.87 15.85
CA ASP A 45 10.83 11.68 16.62
C ASP A 45 10.79 13.13 16.10
N LEU A 46 10.50 14.07 16.99
CA LEU A 46 10.52 15.51 16.71
C LEU A 46 11.84 16.15 17.17
N VAL A 47 12.72 15.39 17.82
CA VAL A 47 13.91 15.90 18.49
C VAL A 47 15.17 15.57 17.68
N PRO A 48 16.02 16.57 17.36
CA PRO A 48 17.30 16.34 16.71
C PRO A 48 18.21 15.38 17.50
N PRO A 49 19.11 14.63 16.83
CA PRO A 49 19.49 14.76 15.42
C PRO A 49 18.65 13.93 14.43
N ASN A 50 17.89 12.95 14.90
CA ASN A 50 17.24 11.94 14.04
C ASN A 50 15.73 12.19 13.92
N VAL A 51 15.37 13.41 13.54
CA VAL A 51 13.97 13.83 13.38
C VAL A 51 13.31 13.04 12.26
N THR A 52 12.14 12.47 12.53
CA THR A 52 11.28 11.81 11.54
C THR A 52 9.95 12.55 11.34
N ALA A 53 9.66 13.56 12.16
CA ALA A 53 8.45 14.39 12.04
C ALA A 53 8.76 15.89 12.27
N VAL A 54 8.19 16.76 11.44
CA VAL A 54 8.45 18.21 11.44
C VAL A 54 7.15 18.99 11.40
N LEU A 55 7.04 20.02 12.25
CA LEU A 55 5.94 21.00 12.17
C LEU A 55 6.17 21.94 10.98
N VAL A 56 5.27 21.91 10.00
CA VAL A 56 5.39 22.70 8.75
C VAL A 56 4.44 23.90 8.69
N ALA A 57 3.38 23.89 9.51
CA ALA A 57 2.46 25.00 9.66
C ALA A 57 1.97 25.10 11.10
N GLY A 58 1.69 26.31 11.55
CA GLY A 58 1.06 26.58 12.84
C GLY A 58 0.29 27.89 12.85
N ALA A 59 -0.57 28.07 13.86
CA ALA A 59 -1.43 29.24 13.94
C ALA A 59 -0.62 30.55 13.94
N GLY A 60 -1.08 31.51 13.14
CA GLY A 60 -0.38 32.80 12.97
C GLY A 60 1.01 32.68 12.34
N GLY A 61 1.37 31.54 11.74
CA GLY A 61 2.68 31.29 11.16
C GLY A 61 3.77 30.91 12.19
N SER A 62 3.41 30.69 13.46
CA SER A 62 4.38 30.23 14.47
C SER A 62 4.60 28.72 14.37
N LEU A 63 5.86 28.31 14.27
CA LEU A 63 6.28 26.91 14.37
C LEU A 63 6.78 26.52 15.77
N THR A 64 6.54 27.38 16.76
CA THR A 64 6.93 27.14 18.15
C THR A 64 5.75 27.40 19.08
N GLY A 65 5.76 26.75 20.25
CA GLY A 65 4.71 26.88 21.26
C GLY A 65 3.74 25.70 21.29
N GLN A 66 2.62 25.90 21.99
CA GLN A 66 1.60 24.87 22.18
C GLN A 66 0.89 24.54 20.87
N SER A 67 0.52 23.27 20.68
CA SER A 67 -0.27 22.87 19.50
C SER A 67 -1.62 23.58 19.48
N SER A 68 -1.98 24.13 18.32
CA SER A 68 -3.23 24.86 18.08
C SER A 68 -3.92 24.38 16.80
N LEU A 69 -5.18 24.76 16.62
CA LEU A 69 -5.93 24.49 15.39
C LEU A 69 -5.10 24.82 14.14
N GLY A 70 -5.09 23.88 13.19
CA GLY A 70 -4.40 24.06 11.92
C GLY A 70 -2.90 23.85 11.97
N ASN A 71 -2.34 23.42 13.12
CA ASN A 71 -0.97 22.94 13.15
C ASN A 71 -0.84 21.67 12.30
N ILE A 72 0.13 21.65 11.41
CA ILE A 72 0.40 20.53 10.50
C ILE A 72 1.80 19.99 10.78
N ILE A 73 1.87 18.71 11.15
CA ILE A 73 3.12 17.95 11.27
C ILE A 73 3.21 17.01 10.09
N VAL A 74 4.30 17.05 9.34
CA VAL A 74 4.61 16.08 8.28
C VAL A 74 5.62 15.08 8.82
N PHE A 75 5.44 13.79 8.53
CA PHE A 75 6.32 12.74 9.01
C PHE A 75 6.75 11.76 7.91
N ASP A 76 7.93 11.20 8.09
CA ASP A 76 8.45 10.01 7.41
C ASP A 76 9.18 9.16 8.45
N SER A 77 8.43 8.21 9.03
CA SER A 77 8.76 7.56 10.30
C SER A 77 8.88 6.05 10.17
N PHE A 78 9.59 5.46 11.11
CA PHE A 78 9.83 4.02 11.11
C PHE A 78 8.61 3.24 11.60
N LEU A 79 8.26 2.17 10.89
CA LEU A 79 7.31 1.17 11.37
C LEU A 79 8.08 -0.01 11.97
N ARG A 80 7.82 -0.32 13.23
CA ARG A 80 8.50 -1.41 13.94
C ARG A 80 7.53 -2.44 14.49
N LYS A 81 8.05 -3.65 14.70
CA LYS A 81 7.27 -4.78 15.23
C LYS A 81 6.79 -4.55 16.68
N THR A 82 7.50 -3.74 17.45
CA THR A 82 7.14 -3.42 18.85
C THR A 82 7.38 -1.93 19.14
N SER A 83 7.02 -1.48 20.35
CA SER A 83 7.32 -0.14 20.86
C SER A 83 8.81 0.10 21.15
N SER A 84 9.69 -0.89 21.04
CA SER A 84 11.13 -0.70 21.22
C SER A 84 11.81 -0.19 19.94
N ASN A 85 12.64 0.86 20.07
CA ASN A 85 13.51 1.37 19.00
C ASN A 85 14.50 0.32 18.48
N ALA A 86 14.82 -0.71 19.27
CA ALA A 86 15.70 -1.80 18.86
C ALA A 86 14.96 -2.92 18.13
N SER A 87 13.62 -2.88 18.06
CA SER A 87 12.86 -3.93 17.41
C SER A 87 12.91 -3.85 15.88
N ALA A 88 12.64 -4.97 15.23
CA ALA A 88 12.73 -5.10 13.78
C ALA A 88 11.96 -4.00 13.05
N LEU A 89 12.65 -3.34 12.13
CA LEU A 89 12.07 -2.44 11.14
C LEU A 89 11.27 -3.28 10.14
N ILE A 90 10.02 -2.92 9.94
CA ILE A 90 9.09 -3.64 9.04
C ILE A 90 8.51 -2.71 7.97
N GLY A 91 8.94 -1.44 7.92
CA GLY A 91 8.39 -0.50 6.97
C GLY A 91 8.67 0.95 7.32
N HIS A 92 8.12 1.83 6.47
CA HIS A 92 8.09 3.27 6.65
C HIS A 92 6.65 3.76 6.55
N GLY A 93 6.31 4.76 7.36
CA GLY A 93 5.04 5.45 7.29
C GLY A 93 5.28 6.93 7.04
N SER A 94 4.69 7.45 5.98
CA SER A 94 4.81 8.87 5.65
C SER A 94 3.41 9.50 5.57
N GLY A 95 3.29 10.75 5.97
CA GLY A 95 1.99 11.41 6.02
C GLY A 95 1.99 12.76 6.70
N GLU A 96 0.80 13.20 7.07
CA GLU A 96 0.60 14.42 7.85
C GLU A 96 -0.42 14.23 8.98
N ILE A 97 -0.21 14.98 10.05
CA ILE A 97 -1.07 15.09 11.21
C ILE A 97 -1.52 16.55 11.33
N VAL A 98 -2.83 16.77 11.32
CA VAL A 98 -3.44 18.09 11.47
C VAL A 98 -4.14 18.18 12.82
N THR A 99 -3.83 19.24 13.58
CA THR A 99 -4.52 19.55 14.83
C THR A 99 -5.88 20.18 14.55
N LEU A 100 -6.94 19.60 15.11
CA LEU A 100 -8.32 20.02 14.94
C LEU A 100 -8.73 21.02 16.04
N ASN A 101 -10.01 21.42 16.02
CA ASN A 101 -10.57 22.32 17.04
C ASN A 101 -10.55 21.69 18.43
N ASP A 102 -10.85 20.40 18.53
CA ASP A 102 -10.67 19.66 19.77
C ASP A 102 -9.18 19.25 19.90
N PRO A 103 -8.46 19.74 20.93
CA PRO A 103 -7.06 19.40 21.12
C PRO A 103 -6.82 17.93 21.48
N ALA A 104 -7.85 17.13 21.78
CA ALA A 104 -7.75 15.68 21.93
C ALA A 104 -7.80 14.93 20.59
N GLU A 105 -8.29 15.56 19.52
CA GLU A 105 -8.46 14.92 18.21
C GLU A 105 -7.38 15.35 17.20
N ARG A 106 -7.02 14.45 16.30
CA ARG A 106 -6.09 14.70 15.20
C ARG A 106 -6.67 14.12 13.92
N PHE A 107 -6.54 14.85 12.82
CA PHE A 107 -6.76 14.30 11.49
C PHE A 107 -5.43 13.79 10.95
N ILE A 108 -5.40 12.58 10.41
CA ILE A 108 -4.18 11.95 9.93
C ILE A 108 -4.43 11.42 8.52
N THR A 109 -3.56 11.78 7.58
CA THR A 109 -3.44 11.10 6.30
C THR A 109 -2.07 10.45 6.22
N PHE A 110 -2.01 9.22 5.72
CA PHE A 110 -0.75 8.48 5.66
C PHE A 110 -0.75 7.49 4.51
N VAL A 111 0.46 7.09 4.13
CA VAL A 111 0.75 5.89 3.35
C VAL A 111 1.81 5.11 4.13
N HIS A 112 1.56 3.82 4.33
CA HIS A 112 2.49 2.94 5.02
C HIS A 112 3.00 1.85 4.08
N ASP A 113 4.30 1.86 3.82
CA ASP A 113 5.01 0.80 3.11
C ASP A 113 5.43 -0.27 4.12
N ILE A 114 4.81 -1.44 4.04
CA ILE A 114 4.98 -2.51 5.03
C ILE A 114 5.49 -3.78 4.38
N THR A 115 6.54 -4.35 4.96
CA THR A 115 7.08 -5.66 4.61
C THR A 115 7.14 -6.55 5.85
N ILE A 116 6.34 -7.61 5.85
CA ILE A 116 6.27 -8.64 6.87
C ILE A 116 6.42 -10.02 6.22
N SER A 117 6.53 -11.09 7.02
CA SER A 117 6.68 -12.44 6.48
C SER A 117 5.50 -12.80 5.55
N GLY A 118 5.79 -12.97 4.26
CA GLY A 118 4.82 -13.35 3.23
C GLY A 118 4.01 -12.19 2.62
N TYR A 119 4.20 -10.95 3.06
CA TYR A 119 3.45 -9.79 2.55
C TYR A 119 4.35 -8.56 2.41
N SER A 120 4.22 -7.86 1.29
CA SER A 120 4.87 -6.57 1.05
C SER A 120 3.91 -5.71 0.23
N GLY A 121 3.69 -4.46 0.65
CA GLY A 121 2.77 -3.56 -0.02
C GLY A 121 2.53 -2.28 0.76
N THR A 122 1.56 -1.49 0.27
CA THR A 122 1.23 -0.17 0.79
C THR A 122 -0.20 -0.15 1.30
N ILE A 123 -0.47 0.56 2.39
CA ILE A 123 -1.82 0.88 2.88
C ILE A 123 -2.01 2.39 3.02
#